data_AF-A0A925VWG1-F1
#
_entry.id   AF-A0A925VWG1-F1
#
_cell.length_a   1.000
_cell.length_b   1.000
_cell.length_c   1.000
_cell.angle_alpha   90.00
_cell.angle_beta   90.00
_cell.angle_gamma   90.00
#
_symmetry.space_group_name_H-M   'P 1'
#
loop_
_entity.id
_entity.type
_entity.pdbx_description
1 polymer ?
#
loop_
_entity_poly.entity_id
_entity_poly.type
_entity_poly.pdbx_seq_one_letter_code
_entity_poly.pdbx_strand_id
1 'polypeptide(L)'
;MPVIGYSDRINHAFAFAAKHHDQQVRKGTRLPYLTHPANVAVILTRYGRDEETVVAGILHDVVEGCVRDGWSTEKLEERIGSKFGNSVLNTAMSVAERRLDDEGIELSHDDRKVDYLARLSLATEDALWVSAAHNLHNINSILWDVRRTAFPETVWGRFAAGKTGTVQMYADISARLQEIGFEGAIAAELRSAIEELQVLSRT
;
A
#
# COMPACT_ATOMS: atom_id res chain seq x y z
N MET A 1 21.24 20.84 5.95
CA MET A 1 21.57 19.57 6.64
C MET A 1 22.34 18.71 5.65
N PRO A 2 23.38 17.96 6.05
CA PRO A 2 23.99 16.98 5.15
C PRO A 2 22.94 15.93 4.75
N VAL A 3 22.96 15.48 3.50
CA VAL A 3 22.19 14.29 3.09
C VAL A 3 22.96 13.07 3.61
N ILE A 4 22.78 12.79 4.89
CA ILE A 4 22.98 11.45 5.42
C ILE A 4 21.86 10.60 4.81
N GLY A 5 22.19 9.42 4.28
CA GLY A 5 21.21 8.56 3.62
C GLY A 5 20.13 8.04 4.57
N TYR A 6 19.30 7.11 4.09
CA TYR A 6 18.37 6.41 4.96
C TYR A 6 19.09 5.77 6.17
N SER A 7 18.45 5.85 7.33
CA SER A 7 18.97 5.33 8.59
C SER A 7 19.12 3.80 8.56
N ASP A 8 19.89 3.25 9.50
CA ASP A 8 20.03 1.80 9.65
C ASP A 8 18.68 1.09 9.87
N ARG A 9 17.70 1.76 10.51
CA ARG A 9 16.35 1.20 10.70
C ARG A 9 15.62 1.06 9.36
N ILE A 10 15.67 2.09 8.52
CA ILE A 10 15.09 2.07 7.16
C ILE A 10 15.86 1.10 6.25
N ASN A 11 17.20 1.06 6.32
CA ASN A 11 18.02 0.12 5.55
C ASN A 11 17.70 -1.33 5.93
N HIS A 12 17.52 -1.63 7.22
CA HIS A 12 17.07 -2.95 7.68
C HIS A 12 15.65 -3.27 7.23
N ALA A 13 14.74 -2.29 7.20
CA ALA A 13 13.38 -2.46 6.67
C ALA A 13 13.40 -2.83 5.17
N PHE A 14 14.21 -2.13 4.37
CA PHE A 14 14.41 -2.46 2.96
C PHE A 14 15.06 -3.83 2.76
N ALA A 15 16.08 -4.19 3.54
CA ALA A 15 16.69 -5.52 3.47
C ALA A 15 15.68 -6.64 3.84
N PHE A 16 14.80 -6.37 4.81
CA PHE A 16 13.72 -7.29 5.17
C PHE A 16 12.68 -7.40 4.06
N ALA A 17 12.18 -6.29 3.51
CA ALA A 17 11.25 -6.27 2.39
C ALA A 17 11.84 -6.94 1.14
N ALA A 18 13.09 -6.65 0.78
CA ALA A 18 13.79 -7.25 -0.35
C ALA A 18 13.89 -8.78 -0.23
N LYS A 19 14.19 -9.30 0.97
CA LYS A 19 14.20 -10.75 1.24
C LYS A 19 12.81 -11.37 1.05
N HIS A 20 11.76 -10.76 1.61
CA HIS A 20 10.43 -11.38 1.62
C HIS A 20 9.66 -11.19 0.31
N HIS A 21 9.99 -10.17 -0.49
CA HIS A 21 9.50 -9.96 -1.86
C HIS A 21 10.44 -10.52 -2.95
N ASP A 22 11.43 -11.35 -2.62
CA ASP A 22 12.36 -11.92 -3.62
C ASP A 22 11.61 -12.68 -4.74
N GLN A 23 12.00 -12.46 -5.99
CA GLN A 23 11.31 -12.94 -7.20
C GLN A 23 9.86 -12.44 -7.40
N GLN A 24 9.27 -11.64 -6.49
CA GLN A 24 7.97 -11.03 -6.73
C GLN A 24 8.08 -9.84 -7.68
N VAL A 25 7.05 -9.64 -8.50
CA VAL A 25 6.94 -8.51 -9.46
C VAL A 25 5.62 -7.76 -9.26
N ARG A 26 5.56 -6.46 -9.61
CA ARG A 26 4.31 -5.70 -9.57
C ARG A 26 3.29 -6.29 -10.55
N LYS A 27 2.02 -6.34 -10.13
CA LYS A 27 0.87 -6.98 -10.79
C LYS A 27 0.81 -6.70 -12.30
N GLY A 28 0.95 -7.74 -13.11
CA GLY A 28 0.90 -7.65 -14.58
C GLY A 28 2.07 -6.92 -15.24
N THR A 29 3.21 -6.81 -14.57
CA THR A 29 4.45 -6.20 -15.07
C THR A 29 5.66 -7.14 -14.91
N ARG A 30 6.86 -6.67 -15.27
CA ARG A 30 8.15 -7.30 -14.94
C ARG A 30 8.98 -6.49 -13.92
N LEU A 31 8.40 -5.44 -13.31
CA LEU A 31 9.11 -4.60 -12.34
C LEU A 31 9.24 -5.36 -11.02
N PRO A 32 10.44 -5.47 -10.41
CA PRO A 32 10.62 -6.09 -9.09
C PRO A 32 9.71 -5.42 -8.06
N TYR A 33 9.06 -6.22 -7.20
CA TYR A 33 8.05 -5.69 -6.27
C TYR A 33 8.61 -4.63 -5.31
N LEU A 34 9.88 -4.77 -4.91
CA LEU A 34 10.63 -3.82 -4.07
C LEU A 34 10.60 -2.35 -4.55
N THR A 35 10.33 -2.11 -5.84
CA THR A 35 10.06 -0.77 -6.37
C THR A 35 8.92 -0.04 -5.64
N HIS A 36 7.92 -0.77 -5.11
CA HIS A 36 6.79 -0.18 -4.42
C HIS A 36 7.11 0.27 -2.99
N PRO A 37 7.64 -0.57 -2.07
CA PRO A 37 8.15 -0.12 -0.79
C PRO A 37 9.11 1.08 -0.89
N ALA A 38 9.98 1.09 -1.91
CA ALA A 38 10.90 2.21 -2.15
C ALA A 38 10.16 3.52 -2.47
N ASN A 39 9.13 3.48 -3.33
CA ASN A 39 8.36 4.68 -3.64
C ASN A 39 7.42 5.11 -2.49
N VAL A 40 6.85 4.17 -1.73
CA VAL A 40 6.05 4.50 -0.54
C VAL A 40 6.91 5.23 0.49
N ALA A 41 8.13 4.74 0.75
CA ALA A 41 9.10 5.43 1.62
C ALA A 41 9.46 6.84 1.10
N VAL A 42 9.69 7.01 -0.20
CA VAL A 42 9.95 8.32 -0.82
C VAL A 42 8.76 9.27 -0.65
N ILE A 43 7.53 8.80 -0.86
CA ILE A 43 6.31 9.61 -0.68
C ILE A 43 6.15 10.06 0.78
N LEU A 44 6.30 9.15 1.73
CA LEU A 44 6.20 9.45 3.18
C LEU A 44 7.31 10.41 3.63
N THR A 45 8.55 10.19 3.19
CA THR A 45 9.70 11.05 3.48
C THR A 45 9.53 12.46 2.87
N ARG A 46 8.99 12.57 1.65
CA ARG A 46 8.66 13.85 1.00
C ARG A 46 7.67 14.68 1.81
N TYR A 47 6.77 14.02 2.54
CA TYR A 47 5.81 14.66 3.45
C TYR A 47 6.35 14.86 4.88
N GLY A 48 7.62 14.53 5.14
CA GLY A 48 8.24 14.71 6.45
C GLY A 48 7.68 13.80 7.54
N ARG A 49 7.08 12.65 7.17
CA ARG A 49 6.69 11.64 8.16
C ARG A 49 7.92 11.09 8.87
N ASP A 50 7.70 10.68 10.11
CA ASP A 50 8.71 10.10 10.99
C ASP A 50 9.21 8.74 10.48
N GLU A 51 10.31 8.29 11.08
CA GLU A 51 10.97 7.04 10.72
C GLU A 51 10.08 5.80 10.95
N GLU A 52 9.22 5.78 11.97
CA GLU A 52 8.37 4.61 12.24
C GLU A 52 7.27 4.48 11.17
N THR A 53 6.63 5.59 10.81
CA THR A 53 5.68 5.66 9.68
C THR A 53 6.33 5.25 8.37
N VAL A 54 7.55 5.73 8.07
CA VAL A 54 8.30 5.34 6.86
C VAL A 54 8.63 3.83 6.87
N VAL A 55 9.07 3.29 8.00
CA VAL A 55 9.39 1.85 8.14
C VAL A 55 8.12 1.00 8.03
N ALA A 56 6.99 1.40 8.61
CA ALA A 56 5.70 0.73 8.44
C ALA A 56 5.26 0.73 6.96
N GLY A 57 5.44 1.86 6.26
CA GLY A 57 5.20 1.96 4.82
C GLY A 57 6.11 1.09 3.95
N ILE A 58 7.30 0.73 4.41
CA ILE A 58 8.17 -0.25 3.72
C ILE A 58 7.69 -1.70 3.96
N LEU A 59 7.04 -1.97 5.09
CA LEU A 59 6.77 -3.33 5.58
C LEU A 59 5.31 -3.79 5.42
N HIS A 60 4.35 -2.91 5.15
CA HIS A 60 2.92 -3.28 5.04
C HIS A 60 2.64 -4.44 4.07
N ASP A 61 3.12 -4.36 2.83
CA ASP A 61 2.96 -5.44 1.83
C ASP A 61 3.71 -6.73 2.20
N VAL A 62 4.65 -6.68 3.14
CA VAL A 62 5.34 -7.88 3.64
C VAL A 62 4.38 -8.72 4.49
N VAL A 63 3.58 -8.07 5.34
CA VAL A 63 2.55 -8.74 6.16
C VAL A 63 1.44 -9.30 5.27
N GLU A 64 0.99 -8.53 4.27
CA GLU A 64 -0.06 -8.94 3.33
C GLU A 64 0.34 -10.08 2.38
N GLY A 65 1.52 -9.95 1.75
CA GLY A 65 1.84 -10.64 0.50
C GLY A 65 2.96 -11.67 0.56
N CYS A 66 3.62 -11.88 1.71
CA CYS A 66 4.83 -12.70 1.79
C CYS A 66 4.68 -14.02 2.56
N VAL A 67 3.45 -14.52 2.75
CA VAL A 67 3.16 -15.84 3.31
C VAL A 67 3.54 -16.94 2.30
N ARG A 68 4.79 -17.40 2.38
CA ARG A 68 5.37 -18.48 1.55
C ARG A 68 6.62 -19.08 2.24
N ASP A 69 7.11 -20.21 1.72
CA ASP A 69 8.43 -20.77 2.07
C ASP A 69 8.68 -20.92 3.59
N GLY A 70 7.66 -21.36 4.34
CA GLY A 70 7.71 -21.58 5.78
C GLY A 70 7.37 -20.36 6.65
N TRP A 71 7.13 -19.19 6.05
CA TRP A 71 6.54 -18.01 6.69
C TRP A 71 5.03 -18.15 6.77
N SER A 72 4.49 -17.91 7.97
CA SER A 72 3.07 -17.64 8.20
C SER A 72 2.91 -16.19 8.62
N THR A 73 1.67 -15.67 8.60
CA THR A 73 1.37 -14.29 8.99
C THR A 73 1.89 -13.99 10.40
N GLU A 74 1.63 -14.87 11.36
CA GLU A 74 2.02 -14.72 12.77
C GLU A 74 3.55 -14.67 12.92
N LYS A 75 4.29 -15.45 12.12
CA LYS A 75 5.77 -15.38 12.10
C LYS A 75 6.29 -14.08 11.50
N LEU A 76 5.63 -13.52 10.49
CA LEU A 76 6.01 -12.25 9.90
C LEU A 76 5.73 -11.11 10.90
N GLU A 77 4.57 -11.13 11.55
CA GLU A 77 4.18 -10.20 12.61
C GLU A 77 5.18 -10.25 13.79
N GLU A 78 5.46 -11.45 14.34
CA GLU A 78 6.43 -11.66 15.42
C GLU A 78 7.80 -11.07 15.05
N ARG A 79 8.30 -11.35 13.84
CA ARG A 79 9.60 -10.83 13.38
C ARG A 79 9.58 -9.33 13.16
N ILE A 80 8.49 -8.75 12.67
CA ILE A 80 8.38 -7.31 12.44
C ILE A 80 8.28 -6.56 13.77
N GLY A 81 7.41 -7.00 14.69
CA GLY A 81 7.31 -6.44 16.04
C GLY A 81 8.63 -6.54 16.81
N SER A 82 9.30 -7.70 16.75
CA SER A 82 10.61 -7.92 17.40
C SER A 82 11.75 -7.06 16.82
N LYS A 83 11.78 -6.82 15.50
CA LYS A 83 12.88 -6.10 14.83
C LYS A 83 12.66 -4.60 14.70
N PHE A 84 11.42 -4.18 14.51
CA PHE A 84 11.05 -2.81 14.15
C PHE A 84 10.08 -2.18 15.15
N GLY A 85 9.60 -2.91 16.15
CA GLY A 85 8.73 -2.42 17.22
C GLY A 85 7.24 -2.60 16.93
N ASN A 86 6.45 -2.73 18.00
CA ASN A 86 5.00 -2.96 17.90
C ASN A 86 4.24 -1.77 17.27
N SER A 87 4.75 -0.54 17.42
CA SER A 87 4.23 0.65 16.74
C SER A 87 4.22 0.48 15.21
N VAL A 88 5.39 0.12 14.65
CA VAL A 88 5.55 -0.20 13.22
C VAL A 88 4.65 -1.36 12.79
N LEU A 89 4.63 -2.45 13.58
CA LEU A 89 3.81 -3.63 13.28
C LEU A 89 2.33 -3.28 13.19
N ASN A 90 1.78 -2.62 14.21
CA ASN A 90 0.37 -2.25 14.25
C ASN A 90 0.00 -1.34 13.08
N THR A 91 0.81 -0.32 12.79
CA THR A 91 0.61 0.59 11.65
C THR A 91 0.63 -0.16 10.31
N ALA A 92 1.54 -1.11 10.12
CA ALA A 92 1.60 -1.95 8.93
C ALA A 92 0.38 -2.89 8.80
N MET A 93 -0.09 -3.48 9.90
CA MET A 93 -1.28 -4.35 9.93
C MET A 93 -2.58 -3.58 9.68
N SER A 94 -2.71 -2.35 10.18
CA SER A 94 -3.89 -1.50 9.96
C SER A 94 -4.16 -1.21 8.48
N VAL A 95 -3.16 -1.31 7.61
CA VAL A 95 -3.25 -0.99 6.17
C VAL A 95 -3.01 -2.17 5.23
N ALA A 96 -2.72 -3.37 5.75
CA ALA A 96 -2.64 -4.59 4.95
C ALA A 96 -4.06 -5.07 4.55
N GLU A 97 -4.25 -5.57 3.32
CA GLU A 97 -5.46 -6.29 2.92
C GLU A 97 -5.48 -7.66 3.61
N ARG A 98 -6.45 -7.89 4.50
CA ARG A 98 -6.57 -9.19 5.18
C ARG A 98 -7.16 -10.24 4.25
N ARG A 99 -6.74 -11.49 4.44
CA ARG A 99 -7.39 -12.66 3.80
C ARG A 99 -8.41 -13.35 4.70
N LEU A 100 -8.26 -13.19 6.01
CA LEU A 100 -9.11 -13.80 7.04
C LEU A 100 -9.75 -12.69 7.87
N ASP A 101 -11.00 -12.90 8.31
CA ASP A 101 -11.65 -12.07 9.32
C ASP A 101 -11.13 -12.35 10.74
N ASP A 102 -11.80 -11.80 11.76
CA ASP A 102 -11.42 -11.94 13.17
C ASP A 102 -11.70 -13.36 13.70
N GLU A 103 -12.66 -14.06 13.06
CA GLU A 103 -13.02 -15.46 13.30
C GLU A 103 -12.12 -16.47 12.55
N GLY A 104 -11.25 -15.99 11.65
CA GLY A 104 -10.33 -16.81 10.85
C GLY A 104 -10.93 -17.41 9.57
N ILE A 105 -12.07 -16.89 9.11
CA ILE A 105 -12.79 -17.31 7.90
C ILE A 105 -12.23 -16.56 6.68
N GLU A 106 -12.06 -17.24 5.54
CA GLU A 106 -11.53 -16.58 4.33
C GLU A 106 -12.53 -15.57 3.73
N LEU A 107 -12.11 -14.31 3.69
CA LEU A 107 -12.85 -13.20 3.10
C LEU A 107 -12.89 -13.33 1.56
N SER A 108 -14.07 -13.16 0.96
CA SER A 108 -14.20 -13.00 -0.48
C SER A 108 -13.52 -11.71 -0.96
N HIS A 109 -13.21 -11.60 -2.26
CA HIS A 109 -12.58 -10.40 -2.82
C HIS A 109 -13.33 -9.10 -2.48
N ASP A 110 -14.67 -9.15 -2.45
CA ASP A 110 -15.49 -7.98 -2.17
C ASP A 110 -15.57 -7.70 -0.67
N ASP A 111 -15.58 -8.74 0.18
CA ASP A 111 -15.55 -8.58 1.63
C ASP A 111 -14.20 -8.04 2.13
N ARG A 112 -13.08 -8.37 1.48
CA ARG A 112 -11.75 -7.78 1.79
C ARG A 112 -11.73 -6.27 1.63
N LYS A 113 -12.41 -5.75 0.60
CA LYS A 113 -12.58 -4.31 0.41
C LYS A 113 -13.44 -3.69 1.51
N VAL A 114 -14.50 -4.37 1.94
CA VAL A 114 -15.37 -3.92 3.04
C VAL A 114 -14.62 -3.90 4.37
N ASP A 115 -13.89 -4.98 4.70
CA ASP A 115 -13.00 -5.07 5.87
C ASP A 115 -11.96 -3.95 5.88
N TYR A 116 -11.28 -3.72 4.75
CA TYR A 116 -10.27 -2.68 4.64
C TYR A 116 -10.85 -1.28 4.89
N LEU A 117 -11.98 -0.93 4.26
CA LEU A 117 -12.64 0.36 4.47
C LEU A 117 -13.20 0.52 5.89
N ALA A 118 -13.60 -0.57 6.54
CA ALA A 118 -14.01 -0.56 7.94
C ALA A 118 -12.82 -0.34 8.89
N ARG A 119 -11.70 -1.04 8.68
CA ARG A 119 -10.48 -0.90 9.48
C ARG A 119 -9.80 0.45 9.32
N LEU A 120 -9.86 1.09 8.14
CA LEU A 120 -9.41 2.47 7.98
C LEU A 120 -10.13 3.43 8.95
N SER A 121 -11.41 3.19 9.26
CA SER A 121 -12.15 4.01 10.25
C SER A 121 -11.65 3.90 11.68
N LEU A 122 -10.80 2.90 11.97
CA LEU A 122 -10.19 2.63 13.27
C LEU A 122 -8.66 2.85 13.27
N ALA A 123 -8.11 3.27 12.13
CA ALA A 123 -6.67 3.41 11.92
C ALA A 123 -6.10 4.67 12.59
N THR A 124 -4.84 4.59 13.03
CA THR A 124 -4.07 5.75 13.52
C THR A 124 -3.73 6.70 12.37
N GLU A 125 -3.39 7.96 12.68
CA GLU A 125 -2.96 8.92 11.65
C GLU A 125 -1.81 8.38 10.79
N ASP A 126 -0.82 7.72 11.41
CA ASP A 126 0.32 7.10 10.72
C ASP A 126 -0.12 6.02 9.72
N ALA A 127 -1.10 5.20 10.09
CA ALA A 127 -1.69 4.22 9.19
C ALA A 127 -2.48 4.89 8.05
N LEU A 128 -3.22 5.98 8.31
CA LEU A 128 -3.87 6.76 7.25
C LEU A 128 -2.84 7.35 6.26
N TRP A 129 -1.69 7.83 6.76
CA TRP A 129 -0.57 8.27 5.91
C TRP A 129 0.03 7.15 5.06
N VAL A 130 0.28 5.97 5.63
CA VAL A 130 0.78 4.81 4.87
C VAL A 130 -0.24 4.38 3.81
N SER A 131 -1.53 4.28 4.17
CA SER A 131 -2.61 3.96 3.24
C SER A 131 -2.68 4.94 2.08
N ALA A 132 -2.62 6.25 2.35
CA ALA A 132 -2.63 7.27 1.32
C ALA A 132 -1.38 7.18 0.41
N ALA A 133 -0.20 6.90 0.96
CA ALA A 133 1.04 6.75 0.19
C ALA A 133 1.06 5.48 -0.69
N HIS A 134 0.60 4.34 -0.17
CA HIS A 134 0.40 3.10 -0.92
C HIS A 134 -0.54 3.35 -2.12
N ASN A 135 -1.72 3.90 -1.84
CA ASN A 135 -2.75 4.13 -2.86
C ASN A 135 -2.29 5.16 -3.90
N LEU A 136 -1.68 6.28 -3.48
CA LEU A 136 -1.15 7.30 -4.39
C LEU A 136 -0.11 6.71 -5.35
N HIS A 137 0.82 5.87 -4.87
CA HIS A 137 1.78 5.21 -5.75
C HIS A 137 1.09 4.25 -6.73
N ASN A 138 0.12 3.45 -6.27
CA ASN A 138 -0.54 2.44 -7.09
C ASN A 138 -1.41 3.08 -8.18
N ILE A 139 -2.15 4.15 -7.88
CA ILE A 139 -2.89 4.95 -8.88
C ILE A 139 -1.92 5.57 -9.89
N ASN A 140 -0.84 6.21 -9.44
CA ASN A 140 0.16 6.77 -10.35
C ASN A 140 0.82 5.71 -11.25
N SER A 141 1.06 4.50 -10.73
CA SER A 141 1.58 3.38 -11.52
C SER A 141 0.61 3.01 -12.65
N ILE A 142 -0.69 2.91 -12.35
CA ILE A 142 -1.73 2.62 -13.35
C ILE A 142 -1.82 3.75 -14.38
N LEU A 143 -1.85 5.00 -13.94
CA LEU A 143 -1.87 6.18 -14.83
C LEU A 143 -0.69 6.18 -15.79
N TRP A 144 0.52 5.93 -15.30
CA TRP A 144 1.73 5.84 -16.12
C TRP A 144 1.68 4.66 -17.10
N ASP A 145 1.22 3.49 -16.67
CA ASP A 145 1.12 2.32 -17.54
C ASP A 145 0.10 2.53 -18.66
N VAL A 146 -1.08 3.08 -18.37
CA VAL A 146 -2.09 3.38 -19.40
C VAL A 146 -1.57 4.46 -20.37
N ARG A 147 -0.86 5.47 -19.86
CA ARG A 147 -0.30 6.58 -20.66
C ARG A 147 0.92 6.25 -21.50
N ARG A 148 1.51 5.07 -21.32
CA ARG A 148 2.72 4.64 -22.04
C ARG A 148 2.50 3.42 -22.93
N THR A 149 1.46 2.63 -22.69
CA THR A 149 1.16 1.45 -23.52
C THR A 149 0.46 1.86 -24.82
N ALA A 150 0.72 1.11 -25.90
CA ALA A 150 -0.06 1.20 -27.13
C ALA A 150 -1.47 0.57 -26.98
N PHE A 151 -1.72 -0.19 -25.91
CA PHE A 151 -2.97 -0.92 -25.67
C PHE A 151 -3.53 -0.64 -24.26
N PRO A 152 -4.11 0.55 -24.00
CA PRO A 152 -4.66 0.97 -22.70
C PRO A 152 -5.48 -0.11 -21.96
N GLU A 153 -6.39 -0.77 -22.69
CA GLU A 153 -7.29 -1.77 -22.10
C GLU A 153 -6.59 -3.00 -21.50
N THR A 154 -5.35 -3.30 -21.94
CA THR A 154 -4.55 -4.39 -21.36
C THR A 154 -4.09 -4.13 -19.93
N VAL A 155 -4.09 -2.86 -19.47
CA VAL A 155 -3.74 -2.51 -18.09
C VAL A 155 -4.86 -2.92 -17.13
N TRP A 156 -6.12 -2.70 -17.52
CA TRP A 156 -7.27 -3.06 -16.68
C TRP A 156 -7.45 -4.57 -16.54
N GLY A 157 -7.07 -5.35 -17.56
CA GLY A 157 -7.05 -6.82 -17.50
C GLY A 157 -6.10 -7.42 -16.45
N ARG A 158 -5.26 -6.60 -15.79
CA ARG A 158 -4.42 -7.01 -14.65
C ARG A 158 -5.18 -7.05 -13.32
N PHE A 159 -6.38 -6.51 -13.26
CA PHE A 159 -7.17 -6.35 -12.03
C PHE A 159 -8.46 -7.19 -12.11
N ALA A 160 -8.73 -7.99 -11.07
CA ALA A 160 -9.89 -8.87 -11.03
C ALA A 160 -11.23 -8.11 -11.15
N ALA A 161 -11.30 -6.93 -10.52
CA ALA A 161 -12.45 -6.03 -10.58
C ALA A 161 -12.57 -5.21 -11.89
N GLY A 162 -11.64 -5.40 -12.84
CA GLY A 162 -11.59 -4.68 -14.12
C GLY A 162 -11.48 -3.16 -13.99
N LYS A 163 -11.72 -2.44 -15.10
CA LYS A 163 -11.63 -0.97 -15.18
C LYS A 163 -12.50 -0.29 -14.11
N THR A 164 -13.82 -0.53 -14.18
CA THR A 164 -14.81 0.13 -13.31
C THR A 164 -14.59 -0.17 -11.82
N GLY A 165 -14.38 -1.44 -11.45
CA GLY A 165 -14.25 -1.81 -10.04
C GLY A 165 -12.94 -1.34 -9.41
N THR A 166 -11.82 -1.33 -10.16
CA THR A 166 -10.55 -0.74 -9.70
C THR A 166 -10.66 0.77 -9.48
N VAL A 167 -11.28 1.51 -10.41
CA VAL A 167 -11.49 2.95 -10.25
C VAL A 167 -12.41 3.25 -9.07
N GLN A 168 -13.50 2.49 -8.91
CA GLN A 168 -14.41 2.64 -7.77
C GLN A 168 -13.73 2.34 -6.44
N MET A 169 -12.88 1.30 -6.36
CA MET A 169 -12.12 0.98 -5.15
C MET A 169 -11.27 2.17 -4.67
N TYR A 170 -10.51 2.81 -5.56
CA TYR A 170 -9.72 3.99 -5.18
C TYR A 170 -10.59 5.19 -4.79
N ALA A 171 -11.72 5.40 -5.48
CA ALA A 171 -12.69 6.43 -5.12
C ALA A 171 -13.26 6.22 -3.70
N ASP A 172 -13.64 4.98 -3.36
CA ASP A 172 -14.18 4.63 -2.05
C ASP A 172 -13.14 4.80 -0.93
N ILE A 173 -11.86 4.48 -1.19
CA ILE A 173 -10.77 4.74 -0.24
C ILE A 173 -10.60 6.24 0.01
N SER A 174 -10.61 7.07 -1.03
CA SER A 174 -10.50 8.52 -0.84
C SER A 174 -11.75 9.13 -0.18
N ALA A 175 -12.94 8.60 -0.45
CA ALA A 175 -14.16 9.00 0.25
C ALA A 175 -14.07 8.64 1.74
N ARG A 176 -13.65 7.42 2.07
CA ARG A 176 -13.45 6.96 3.46
C ARG A 176 -12.41 7.80 4.22
N LEU A 177 -11.27 8.12 3.60
CA LEU A 177 -10.29 9.03 4.21
C LEU A 177 -10.89 10.43 4.51
N GLN A 178 -11.77 10.93 3.63
CA GLN A 178 -12.47 12.19 3.85
C GLN A 178 -13.56 12.09 4.94
N GLU A 179 -14.31 10.99 4.99
CA GLU A 179 -15.33 10.70 6.03
C GLU A 179 -14.71 10.63 7.44
N ILE A 180 -13.49 10.09 7.55
CA ILE A 180 -12.71 10.03 8.81
C ILE A 180 -12.16 11.41 9.22
N GLY A 181 -12.12 12.38 8.30
CA GLY A 181 -11.52 13.69 8.54
C GLY A 181 -9.99 13.69 8.45
N PHE A 182 -9.39 12.85 7.58
CA PHE A 182 -7.94 12.83 7.39
C PHE A 182 -7.44 14.12 6.72
N GLU A 183 -6.81 15.01 7.50
CA GLU A 183 -6.30 16.31 7.05
C GLU A 183 -4.90 16.26 6.38
N GLY A 184 -4.31 15.07 6.24
CA GLY A 184 -2.97 14.92 5.68
C GLY A 184 -2.86 15.49 4.25
N ALA A 185 -1.84 16.33 4.00
CA ALA A 185 -1.67 17.03 2.72
C ALA A 185 -1.65 16.11 1.48
N ILE A 186 -1.20 14.86 1.66
CA ILE A 186 -1.25 13.79 0.65
C ILE A 186 -2.66 13.49 0.12
N ALA A 187 -3.71 13.75 0.90
CA ALA A 187 -5.09 13.53 0.48
C ALA A 187 -5.48 14.39 -0.74
N ALA A 188 -4.84 15.55 -0.93
CA ALA A 188 -5.04 16.38 -2.12
C ALA A 188 -4.40 15.77 -3.37
N GLU A 189 -3.15 15.28 -3.28
CA GLU A 189 -2.51 14.54 -4.39
C GLU A 189 -3.27 13.25 -4.71
N LEU A 190 -3.76 12.53 -3.70
CA LEU A 190 -4.54 11.31 -3.87
C LEU A 190 -5.85 11.57 -4.62
N ARG A 191 -6.62 12.60 -4.22
CA ARG A 191 -7.85 13.00 -4.94
C ARG A 191 -7.56 13.36 -6.39
N SER A 192 -6.54 14.19 -6.65
CA SER A 192 -6.18 14.59 -8.01
C SER A 192 -5.80 13.39 -8.89
N ALA A 193 -5.04 12.43 -8.35
CA ALA A 193 -4.70 11.20 -9.06
C ALA A 193 -5.94 10.32 -9.35
N ILE A 194 -6.93 10.29 -8.45
CA ILE A 194 -8.19 9.55 -8.65
C ILE A 194 -9.07 10.24 -9.70
N GLU A 195 -9.19 11.57 -9.66
CA GLU A 195 -9.91 12.36 -10.67
C GLU A 195 -9.33 12.10 -12.08
N GLU A 196 -8.00 12.11 -12.19
CA GLU A 196 -7.31 11.79 -13.44
C GLU A 196 -7.55 10.35 -13.90
N LEU A 197 -7.53 9.38 -12.98
CA LEU A 197 -7.85 7.97 -13.27
C LEU A 197 -9.30 7.80 -13.72
N GLN A 198 -10.24 8.51 -13.11
CA GLN A 198 -11.66 8.51 -13.48
C GLN A 198 -11.87 9.09 -14.89
N VAL A 199 -11.23 10.21 -15.23
CA VAL A 199 -11.28 10.80 -16.58
C VAL A 199 -10.76 9.80 -17.61
N LEU A 200 -9.58 9.23 -17.36
CA LEU A 200 -8.92 8.29 -18.27
C LEU A 200 -9.63 6.93 -18.37
N SER A 201 -10.44 6.54 -17.38
CA SER A 201 -11.28 5.33 -17.47
C SER A 201 -12.52 5.47 -18.37
N ARG A 202 -12.93 6.70 -18.68
CA ARG A 202 -14.13 7.02 -19.49
C ARG A 202 -13.84 7.13 -20.98
N THR A 203 -12.57 7.28 -21.35
CA THR A 203 -12.04 7.21 -22.72
C THR A 203 -11.78 5.76 -23.14
#